data_AF-H0SN66-F1
#
_entry.id   AF-H0SN66-F1
#
_cell.length_a   1.000
_cell.length_b   1.000
_cell.length_c   1.000
_cell.angle_alpha   90.00
_cell.angle_beta   90.00
_cell.angle_gamma   90.00
#
_symmetry.space_group_name_H-M   'P 1'
#
loop_
_entity.id
_entity.type
_entity.pdbx_description
1 polymer ?
#
loop_
_entity_poly.entity_id
_entity_poly.type
_entity_poly.pdbx_seq_one_letter_code
_entity_poly.pdbx_strand_id
1 'polypeptide(L)'
;MGILAGAWMGGRRGALLMQTSGFATLPNALASLVVPCQIPLIMLVSERGTLGEFNLGQSLVCRTMRPVLDALAMEHHTMTRLDELEFTVDRSIKQAVATQAPVALILSPLLTGGKVFA
;
A
#
# COMPACT_ATOMS: atom_id res chain seq x y z
N MET A 1 11.33 -0.58 0.49
CA MET A 1 11.38 -0.67 -0.99
C MET A 1 12.65 -1.34 -1.48
N GLY A 2 13.82 -0.69 -1.46
CA GLY A 2 15.07 -1.27 -1.99
C GLY A 2 15.43 -2.64 -1.39
N ILE A 3 15.22 -2.81 -0.08
CA ILE A 3 15.44 -4.11 0.59
C ILE A 3 14.52 -5.20 0.02
N LEU A 4 13.24 -4.91 -0.21
CA LEU A 4 12.29 -5.87 -0.74
C LEU A 4 12.53 -6.17 -2.22
N ALA A 5 12.95 -5.15 -2.99
CA ALA A 5 13.40 -5.33 -4.37
C ALA A 5 14.60 -6.29 -4.43
N GLY A 6 15.63 -6.06 -3.60
CA GLY A 6 16.78 -6.96 -3.52
C GLY A 6 16.40 -8.36 -3.02
N ALA A 7 15.51 -8.46 -2.03
CA ALA A 7 15.01 -9.74 -1.55
C ALA A 7 14.30 -10.53 -2.65
N TRP A 8 13.46 -9.87 -3.46
CA TRP A 8 12.79 -10.48 -4.62
C TRP A 8 13.78 -11.00 -5.65
N MET A 9 14.78 -10.19 -6.01
CA MET A 9 15.86 -10.60 -6.92
C MET A 9 16.67 -11.78 -6.36
N GLY A 10 16.79 -11.87 -5.03
CA GLY A 10 17.39 -13.00 -4.32
C GLY A 10 16.46 -14.21 -4.12
N GLY A 11 15.30 -14.26 -4.78
CA GLY A 11 14.34 -15.37 -4.71
C GLY A 11 13.50 -15.42 -3.42
N ARG A 12 13.50 -14.34 -2.63
CA ARG A 12 12.72 -14.25 -1.39
C ARG A 12 11.49 -13.38 -1.59
N ARG A 13 10.41 -13.71 -0.88
CA ARG A 13 9.21 -12.88 -0.81
C ARG A 13 9.24 -12.02 0.45
N GLY A 14 8.55 -10.89 0.37
CA GLY A 14 8.36 -10.00 1.52
C GLY A 14 7.26 -8.99 1.26
N ALA A 15 6.85 -8.30 2.31
CA ALA A 15 5.84 -7.26 2.26
C ALA A 15 6.34 -6.00 2.96
N LEU A 16 5.90 -4.84 2.47
CA LEU A 16 6.15 -3.56 3.10
C LEU A 16 4.97 -3.20 3.99
N LEU A 17 5.20 -3.07 5.29
CA LEU A 17 4.24 -2.49 6.23
C LEU A 17 4.56 -1.02 6.43
N MET A 18 3.58 -0.15 6.23
CA MET A 18 3.78 1.29 6.39
C MET A 18 2.49 2.02 6.77
N GLN A 19 2.63 3.29 7.14
CA GLN A 19 1.51 4.23 7.31
C GLN A 19 1.44 5.18 6.12
N THR A 20 0.30 5.85 5.95
CA THR A 20 0.07 6.84 4.88
C THR A 20 1.21 7.87 4.75
N SER A 21 1.76 8.39 5.85
CA SER A 21 2.82 9.39 5.81
C SER A 21 4.08 8.92 5.09
N GLY A 22 4.43 7.64 5.24
CA GLY A 22 5.57 7.04 4.54
C GLY A 22 5.36 7.02 3.02
N PHE A 23 4.11 7.07 2.53
CA PHE A 23 3.82 7.01 1.10
C PHE A 23 4.32 8.26 0.39
N ALA A 24 4.41 9.41 1.06
CA ALA A 24 4.82 10.68 0.44
C ALA A 24 6.20 10.62 -0.24
N THR A 25 7.09 9.72 0.19
CA THR A 25 8.48 9.61 -0.31
C THR A 25 8.66 8.48 -1.33
N LEU A 26 7.67 7.60 -1.49
CA LEU A 26 7.78 6.43 -2.35
C LEU A 26 7.51 6.62 -3.85
N PRO A 27 6.79 7.65 -4.36
CA PRO A 27 6.34 7.66 -5.75
C PRO A 27 7.48 7.53 -6.76
N ASN A 28 8.60 8.21 -6.52
CA ASN A 28 9.77 8.09 -7.37
C ASN A 28 10.32 6.67 -7.41
N ALA A 29 10.42 5.97 -6.27
CA ALA A 29 10.91 4.60 -6.21
C ALA A 29 9.92 3.59 -6.84
N LEU A 30 8.61 3.85 -6.72
CA LEU A 30 7.60 3.04 -7.39
C LEU A 30 7.72 3.17 -8.92
N ALA A 31 7.81 4.41 -9.40
CA ALA A 31 7.87 4.74 -10.81
C ALA A 31 9.19 4.36 -11.50
N SER A 32 10.33 4.45 -10.79
CA SER A 32 11.66 4.22 -11.39
C SER A 32 12.21 2.81 -11.18
N LEU A 33 11.71 2.06 -10.20
CA LEU A 33 12.23 0.74 -9.86
C LEU A 33 11.14 -0.33 -9.87
N VAL A 34 10.10 -0.19 -9.05
CA VAL A 34 9.16 -1.31 -8.83
C VAL A 34 8.33 -1.62 -10.06
N VAL A 35 7.70 -0.62 -10.65
CA VAL A 35 6.84 -0.80 -11.82
C VAL A 35 7.67 -1.21 -13.05
N PRO A 36 8.75 -0.51 -13.43
CA PRO A 36 9.53 -0.88 -14.62
C PRO A 36 10.25 -2.21 -14.50
N CYS A 37 10.75 -2.58 -13.32
CA CYS A 37 11.45 -3.85 -13.11
C CYS A 37 10.51 -5.01 -12.76
N GLN A 38 9.18 -4.82 -12.87
CA GLN A 38 8.18 -5.86 -12.64
C GLN A 38 8.40 -6.60 -11.30
N ILE A 39 8.58 -5.81 -10.24
CA ILE A 39 8.78 -6.34 -8.89
C ILE A 39 7.41 -6.47 -8.24
N PRO A 40 6.97 -7.69 -7.83
CA PRO A 40 5.68 -7.93 -7.18
C PRO A 40 5.74 -7.49 -5.71
N LEU A 41 5.87 -6.19 -5.52
CA LEU A 41 5.90 -5.59 -4.22
C LEU A 41 4.50 -5.62 -3.60
N ILE A 42 4.39 -6.28 -2.45
CA ILE A 42 3.18 -6.25 -1.62
C ILE A 42 3.32 -5.12 -0.61
N MET A 43 2.44 -4.12 -0.68
CA MET A 43 2.37 -3.03 0.29
C MET A 43 1.13 -3.18 1.17
N LEU A 44 1.29 -3.12 2.48
CA LEU A 44 0.20 -2.91 3.43
C LEU A 44 0.33 -1.51 4.03
N VAL A 45 -0.63 -0.66 3.73
CA VAL A 45 -0.67 0.73 4.16
C VAL A 45 -1.76 0.89 5.21
N SER A 46 -1.37 1.12 6.46
CA SER A 46 -2.29 1.58 7.49
C SER A 46 -2.69 3.01 7.18
N GLU A 47 -3.96 3.19 6.84
CA GLU A 47 -4.51 4.47 6.45
C GLU A 47 -4.63 5.39 7.66
N ARG A 48 -3.91 6.51 7.60
CA ARG A 48 -3.99 7.64 8.52
C ARG A 48 -4.19 8.92 7.73
N GLY A 49 -4.66 9.96 8.39
CA GLY A 49 -4.96 11.22 7.73
C GLY A 49 -6.38 11.36 7.18
N THR A 50 -7.30 10.47 7.56
CA THR A 50 -8.69 10.47 7.11
C THR A 50 -9.65 10.99 8.18
N LEU A 51 -10.64 10.19 8.58
CA LEU A 51 -11.71 10.57 9.49
C LEU A 51 -11.13 11.14 10.81
N GLY A 52 -11.47 12.39 11.11
CA GLY A 52 -11.03 13.07 12.32
C GLY A 52 -9.56 13.54 12.32
N GLU A 53 -8.85 13.52 11.18
CA GLU A 53 -7.48 14.05 11.14
C GLU A 53 -7.46 15.59 11.17
N PHE A 54 -6.56 16.15 11.99
CA PHE A 54 -6.29 17.58 12.06
C PHE A 54 -4.95 17.98 11.43
N ASN A 55 -4.04 17.02 11.24
CA ASN A 55 -2.78 17.24 10.54
C ASN A 55 -3.00 17.35 9.02
N LEU A 56 -2.99 18.59 8.51
CA LEU A 56 -3.14 18.91 7.09
C LEU A 56 -2.15 18.16 6.19
N GLY A 57 -0.90 17.94 6.66
CA GLY A 57 0.11 17.20 5.92
C GLY A 57 -0.28 15.74 5.71
N GLN A 58 -0.75 15.06 6.75
CA GLN A 58 -1.23 13.67 6.64
C GLN A 58 -2.50 13.56 5.79
N SER A 59 -3.40 14.54 5.93
CA SER A 59 -4.62 14.60 5.13
C SER A 59 -4.33 14.74 3.63
N LEU A 60 -3.39 15.61 3.27
CA LEU A 60 -2.96 15.78 1.88
C LEU A 60 -2.35 14.50 1.31
N VAL A 61 -1.43 13.86 2.03
CA VAL A 61 -0.80 12.60 1.57
C VAL A 61 -1.85 11.51 1.42
N CYS A 62 -2.82 11.41 2.34
CA CYS A 62 -3.88 10.44 2.23
C CYS A 62 -4.75 10.65 0.99
N ARG A 63 -5.05 11.91 0.66
CA ARG A 63 -5.86 12.27 -0.51
C ARG A 63 -5.14 12.00 -1.82
N THR A 64 -3.82 12.18 -1.86
CA THR A 64 -3.04 11.99 -3.10
C THR A 64 -2.57 10.55 -3.31
N MET A 65 -2.58 9.71 -2.26
CA MET A 65 -2.07 8.33 -2.35
C MET A 65 -2.75 7.51 -3.44
N ARG A 66 -4.09 7.45 -3.49
CA ARG A 66 -4.82 6.66 -4.51
C ARG A 66 -4.61 7.23 -5.92
N PRO A 67 -4.80 8.53 -6.17
CA PRO A 67 -4.50 9.10 -7.48
C PRO A 67 -3.09 8.81 -8.00
N VAL A 68 -2.08 8.78 -7.10
CA VAL A 68 -0.71 8.42 -7.50
C VAL A 68 -0.60 6.93 -7.83
N LEU A 69 -1.22 6.04 -7.06
CA LEU A 69 -1.27 4.61 -7.37
C LEU A 69 -1.97 4.35 -8.72
N ASP A 70 -3.09 5.02 -8.96
CA ASP A 70 -3.84 4.96 -10.23
C ASP A 70 -2.97 5.44 -11.40
N ALA A 71 -2.28 6.57 -11.23
CA ALA A 71 -1.39 7.11 -12.25
C ALA A 71 -0.20 6.18 -12.58
N LEU A 72 0.21 5.34 -11.64
CA LEU A 72 1.24 4.32 -11.83
C LEU A 72 0.67 2.98 -12.32
N ALA A 73 -0.63 2.91 -12.62
CA ALA A 73 -1.36 1.69 -12.95
C ALA A 73 -1.15 0.57 -11.91
N MET A 74 -0.96 0.95 -10.65
CA MET A 74 -0.79 0.01 -9.55
C MET A 74 -2.14 -0.38 -8.99
N GLU A 75 -2.37 -1.68 -8.86
CA GLU A 75 -3.57 -2.18 -8.23
C GLU A 75 -3.58 -1.83 -6.74
N HIS A 76 -4.73 -1.36 -6.25
CA HIS A 76 -4.91 -1.05 -4.84
C HIS A 76 -6.30 -1.41 -4.36
N HIS A 77 -6.37 -1.89 -3.12
CA HIS A 77 -7.60 -2.32 -2.47
C HIS A 77 -7.72 -1.62 -1.12
N THR A 78 -8.81 -0.89 -0.90
CA THR A 78 -9.10 -0.33 0.42
C THR A 78 -10.03 -1.26 1.18
N MET A 79 -9.56 -1.74 2.33
CA MET A 79 -10.20 -2.76 3.13
C MET A 79 -10.84 -2.12 4.34
N THR A 80 -12.14 -2.38 4.52
CA THR A 80 -12.92 -1.73 5.57
C THR A 80 -13.54 -2.73 6.55
N ARG A 81 -13.65 -4.00 6.16
CA ARG A 81 -14.25 -5.05 6.99
C ARG A 81 -13.34 -6.26 7.18
N LEU A 82 -13.46 -6.93 8.33
CA LEU A 82 -12.61 -8.08 8.66
C LEU A 82 -13.01 -9.34 7.89
N ASP A 83 -14.27 -9.47 7.50
CA ASP A 83 -14.82 -10.64 6.80
C ASP A 83 -14.37 -10.74 5.33
N GLU A 84 -14.04 -9.61 4.70
CA GLU A 84 -13.46 -9.56 3.34
C GLU A 84 -11.92 -9.62 3.33
N LEU A 85 -11.28 -9.51 4.50
CA LEU A 85 -9.84 -9.29 4.64
C LEU A 85 -9.03 -10.45 4.08
N GLU A 86 -9.28 -11.66 4.58
CA GLU A 86 -8.53 -12.85 4.20
C GLU A 86 -8.63 -13.13 2.70
N PHE A 87 -9.85 -13.06 2.17
CA PHE A 87 -10.12 -13.34 0.76
C PHE A 87 -9.36 -12.38 -0.16
N THR A 88 -9.48 -11.08 0.08
CA THR A 88 -8.89 -10.07 -0.80
C THR A 88 -7.36 -10.09 -0.69
N VAL A 89 -6.80 -10.19 0.52
CA VAL A 89 -5.34 -10.24 0.72
C VAL A 89 -4.73 -11.46 0.02
N ASP A 90 -5.32 -12.65 0.18
CA ASP A 90 -4.84 -13.87 -0.46
C ASP A 90 -4.85 -13.76 -1.99
N ARG A 91 -5.96 -13.27 -2.56
CA ARG A 91 -6.13 -13.11 -4.01
C ARG A 91 -5.19 -12.05 -4.57
N SER A 92 -5.09 -10.89 -3.94
CA SER A 92 -4.20 -9.81 -4.37
C SER A 92 -2.73 -10.21 -4.32
N ILE A 93 -2.28 -10.92 -3.28
CA ILE A 93 -0.89 -11.37 -3.19
C ILE A 93 -0.58 -12.42 -4.28
N LYS A 94 -1.48 -13.40 -4.47
CA LYS A 94 -1.30 -14.42 -5.52
C LYS A 94 -1.26 -13.79 -6.91
N GLN A 95 -2.17 -12.84 -7.17
CA GLN A 95 -2.21 -12.10 -8.43
C GLN A 95 -0.91 -11.32 -8.65
N ALA A 96 -0.51 -10.48 -7.69
CA ALA A 96 0.71 -9.69 -7.77
C ALA A 96 1.95 -10.53 -8.09
N VAL A 97 2.13 -11.67 -7.39
CA VAL A 97 3.26 -12.57 -7.63
C VAL A 97 3.18 -13.24 -9.01
N ALA A 98 1.99 -13.65 -9.45
CA ALA A 98 1.80 -14.32 -10.74
C ALA A 98 1.97 -13.38 -11.93
N THR A 99 1.55 -12.11 -11.80
CA THR A 99 1.64 -11.10 -12.86
C THR A 99 2.91 -10.25 -12.80
N GLN A 100 3.74 -10.45 -11.76
CA GLN A 100 4.91 -9.62 -11.47
C GLN A 100 4.58 -8.13 -11.37
N ALA A 101 3.37 -7.82 -10.87
CA ALA A 101 2.89 -6.47 -10.68
C ALA A 101 2.80 -6.14 -9.18
N PRO A 102 3.10 -4.91 -8.77
CA PRO A 102 2.96 -4.50 -7.37
C PRO A 102 1.49 -4.26 -6.99
N VAL A 103 1.18 -4.40 -5.71
CA VAL A 103 -0.17 -4.16 -5.17
C VAL A 103 -0.12 -3.42 -3.83
N ALA A 104 -1.07 -2.50 -3.63
CA ALA A 104 -1.24 -1.76 -2.38
C ALA A 104 -2.55 -2.13 -1.65
N LEU A 105 -2.42 -2.76 -0.50
CA LEU A 105 -3.51 -3.11 0.40
C LEU A 105 -3.63 -2.02 1.48
N ILE A 106 -4.72 -1.26 1.45
CA ILE A 106 -4.91 -0.09 2.29
C ILE A 106 -5.90 -0.44 3.41
N LEU A 107 -5.44 -0.39 4.65
CA LEU A 107 -6.19 -0.76 5.83
C LEU A 107 -6.87 0.48 6.41
N SER A 108 -8.20 0.58 6.22
CA SER A 108 -8.98 1.72 6.69
C SER A 108 -9.04 1.81 8.22
N PRO A 109 -9.24 3.00 8.81
CA PRO A 109 -9.61 3.14 10.21
C PRO A 109 -10.85 2.33 10.61
N LEU A 110 -11.81 2.13 9.69
CA LEU A 110 -13.00 1.31 9.94
C LEU A 110 -12.64 -0.16 10.23
N LEU A 111 -11.58 -0.66 9.59
CA LEU A 111 -11.06 -2.00 9.80
C LEU A 111 -10.20 -2.10 11.06
N THR A 112 -9.38 -1.07 11.31
CA THR A 112 -8.32 -1.09 12.33
C THR A 112 -8.75 -0.50 13.68
N GLY A 113 -9.99 0.01 13.78
CA GLY A 113 -10.52 0.65 14.99
C GLY A 113 -10.22 2.15 15.11
N GLY A 114 -9.44 2.71 14.19
CA GLY A 114 -9.17 4.14 14.08
C GLY A 114 -8.49 4.77 15.30
N LYS A 115 -8.49 6.11 15.35
CA LYS A 115 -7.99 6.88 16.48
C LYS A 115 -9.18 7.24 17.37
N VAL A 116 -9.15 6.83 18.63
CA VAL A 116 -10.18 7.24 19.61
C VAL A 116 -9.84 8.64 20.11
N PHE A 117 -10.77 9.60 19.94
CA PHE A 117 -10.66 10.91 20.58
C PHE A 117 -10.99 10.74 22.07
N ALA A 118 -10.01 10.96 22.93
CA ALA A 118 -10.18 11.08 24.38
C ALA A 118 -10.35 12.55 24.75
#